data_AF-V4JSV3-F1
#
_entry.id   AF-V4JSV3-F1
#
_cell.length_a   1.000
_cell.length_b   1.000
_cell.length_c   1.000
_cell.angle_alpha   90.00
_cell.angle_beta   90.00
_cell.angle_gamma   90.00
#
_symmetry.space_group_name_H-M   'P 1'
#
loop_
_entity.id
_entity.type
_entity.pdbx_description
1 polymer ?
#
loop_
_entity_poly.entity_id
_entity_poly.type
_entity_poly.pdbx_seq_one_letter_code
_entity_poly.pdbx_strand_id
1 'polypeptide(L)' 'MPRLGRIVLPNYPHHVVQRGHNKQAVFAEEADYLYYLNTLEEFKDLYDIKVYGFC' A
#
# COMPACT_ATOMS: atom_id res chain seq x y z
N MET A 1 -9.02 22.76 -1.83
CA MET A 1 -8.73 22.62 -3.28
C MET A 1 -9.31 21.30 -3.76
N PRO A 2 -10.00 21.24 -4.91
CA PRO A 2 -10.45 19.99 -5.48
C PRO A 2 -9.23 19.09 -5.78
N ARG A 3 -9.25 17.86 -5.29
CA ARG A 3 -8.24 16.86 -5.66
C ARG A 3 -8.63 16.30 -7.01
N LEU A 4 -7.68 16.28 -7.96
CA LEU A 4 -7.85 15.50 -9.17
C LEU A 4 -8.05 14.03 -8.79
N GLY A 5 -8.96 13.35 -9.48
CA GLY A 5 -9.13 11.90 -9.33
C GLY A 5 -7.83 11.17 -9.70
N ARG A 6 -7.58 10.03 -9.06
CA ARG A 6 -6.45 9.17 -9.44
C ARG A 6 -6.75 8.57 -10.83
N ILE A 7 -5.77 8.63 -11.72
CA ILE A 7 -5.82 7.88 -12.98
C ILE A 7 -5.51 6.42 -12.64
N VAL A 8 -6.37 5.50 -13.06
CA VAL A 8 -6.19 4.06 -12.91
C VAL A 8 -6.05 3.46 -14.30
N LEU A 9 -4.86 2.98 -14.63
CA LEU A 9 -4.58 2.35 -15.92
C LEU A 9 -4.36 0.84 -15.74
N PRO A 10 -5.08 -0.02 -16.47
CA PRO A 10 -4.87 -1.46 -16.39
C PRO A 10 -3.45 -1.82 -16.86
N ASN A 11 -2.82 -2.78 -16.18
CA ASN A 11 -1.48 -3.31 -16.50
C ASN A 11 -0.32 -2.31 -16.34
N TYR A 12 -0.52 -1.17 -15.67
CA TYR A 12 0.56 -0.25 -15.31
C TYR A 12 0.92 -0.35 -13.82
N PRO A 13 2.21 -0.27 -13.45
CA PRO A 13 2.59 -0.21 -12.06
C PRO A 13 2.10 1.10 -11.43
N HIS A 14 1.53 0.99 -10.23
CA HIS A 14 1.11 2.15 -9.44
C HIS A 14 2.01 2.23 -8.20
N HIS A 15 2.54 3.43 -7.92
CA HIS A 15 3.26 3.69 -6.68
C HIS A 15 2.25 4.07 -5.59
N VAL A 16 2.10 3.21 -4.59
CA VAL A 16 1.19 3.41 -3.45
C VAL A 16 2.00 3.87 -2.24
N VAL A 17 1.56 4.94 -1.58
CA VAL A 17 2.21 5.47 -0.38
C VAL A 17 1.23 5.45 0.78
N GLN A 18 1.65 4.87 1.90
CA GLN A 18 0.96 4.88 3.18
C GLN A 18 1.39 6.12 3.98
N ARG A 19 0.44 6.86 4.55
CA ARG A 19 0.73 7.99 5.45
C ARG A 19 -0.18 7.92 6.65
N GLY A 20 0.39 8.04 7.84
CA GLY A 20 -0.37 8.06 9.07
C GLY A 20 -1.26 9.29 9.12
N HIS A 21 -2.41 9.14 9.77
CA HIS A 21 -3.30 10.26 10.01
C HIS A 21 -2.54 11.36 10.79
N ASN A 22 -2.72 12.62 10.40
CA ASN A 22 -2.01 13.76 11.03
C ASN A 22 -0.47 13.61 11.11
N LYS A 23 0.15 12.92 10.14
CA LYS A 23 1.60 12.63 10.12
C LYS A 23 2.09 11.76 11.28
N GLN A 24 1.20 11.06 11.95
CA GLN A 24 1.58 10.05 12.94
C GLN A 24 2.31 8.89 12.26
N ALA A 25 3.01 8.09 13.06
CA ALA A 25 3.62 6.85 12.59
C ALA A 25 2.54 5.94 11.97
N VAL A 26 2.84 5.33 10.83
CA VAL A 26 1.97 4.31 10.21
C VAL A 26 2.04 3.01 11.00
N PHE A 27 3.25 2.67 11.45
CA PHE A 27 3.56 1.50 12.27
C PHE A 27 4.16 2.02 13.57
N ALA A 28 3.50 1.76 14.69
CA ALA A 28 3.94 2.18 16.03
C ALA A 28 4.94 1.17 16.62
N GLU A 29 4.81 -0.10 16.24
CA GLU A 29 5.67 -1.19 16.66
C GLU A 29 5.98 -2.17 15.51
N GLU A 30 6.93 -3.07 15.76
CA GLU A 30 7.36 -4.06 14.77
C GLU A 30 6.22 -4.97 14.28
N ALA A 31 5.32 -5.34 15.20
CA ALA A 31 4.17 -6.19 14.89
C ALA A 31 3.25 -5.56 13.83
N ASP A 32 3.14 -4.23 13.79
CA ASP A 32 2.24 -3.54 12.85
C ASP A 32 2.69 -3.71 11.40
N TYR A 33 3.99 -3.53 11.12
CA TYR A 33 4.50 -3.66 9.75
C TYR A 33 4.58 -5.13 9.32
N LEU A 34 4.87 -6.04 10.26
CA LEU A 34 4.84 -7.48 9.98
C LEU A 34 3.43 -7.94 9.61
N TYR A 35 2.42 -7.50 10.37
CA TYR A 35 1.02 -7.75 10.03
C TYR A 35 0.67 -7.20 8.64
N TYR A 36 1.10 -5.97 8.35
CA TYR A 36 0.89 -5.34 7.04
C TYR A 36 1.51 -6.14 5.88
N LEU A 37 2.76 -6.60 6.03
CA LEU A 37 3.45 -7.40 5.01
C LEU A 37 2.75 -8.75 4.79
N ASN A 38 2.31 -9.41 5.85
CA ASN A 38 1.57 -10.67 5.75
C ASN A 38 0.25 -10.47 4.99
N THR A 39 -0.50 -9.42 5.29
CA THR A 39 -1.75 -9.10 4.58
C THR A 39 -1.49 -8.68 3.14
N LEU A 40 -0.39 -7.96 2.86
CA LEU A 40 0.00 -7.60 1.50
C LEU A 40 0.30 -8.87 0.68
N GLU A 41 0.99 -9.85 1.24
CA GLU A 41 1.26 -11.14 0.61
C GLU A 41 -0.03 -11.93 0.36
N GLU A 42 -0.92 -12.03 1.36
CA GLU A 42 -2.21 -12.69 1.23
C GLU A 42 -3.04 -12.09 0.07
N PHE A 43 -3.17 -10.75 0.03
CA PHE A 43 -3.96 -10.08 -1.00
C PHE A 43 -3.27 -10.05 -2.36
N LYS A 44 -1.95 -10.03 -2.40
CA LYS A 44 -1.19 -10.20 -3.64
C LYS A 44 -1.62 -11.50 -4.33
N ASP A 45 -1.71 -12.58 -3.58
CA ASP A 45 -2.05 -13.89 -4.12
C ASP A 45 -3.55 -14.02 -4.40
N LEU A 46 -4.41 -13.53 -3.50
CA LEU A 46 -5.87 -13.57 -3.68
C LEU A 46 -6.36 -12.83 -4.93
N TYR A 47 -5.71 -11.71 -5.27
CA TYR A 47 -6.13 -10.83 -6.37
C TYR A 47 -5.22 -10.90 -7.60
N ASP A 48 -4.25 -11.83 -7.63
CA ASP A 48 -3.27 -11.97 -8.72
C ASP A 48 -2.55 -10.64 -9.04
N ILE A 49 -2.10 -9.95 -8.00
CA ILE A 49 -1.41 -8.65 -8.12
C ILE A 49 0.10 -8.89 -8.20
N LYS A 50 0.80 -8.11 -9.03
CA LYS A 50 2.26 -8.08 -9.05
C LYS A 50 2.79 -6.97 -8.13
N VAL A 51 3.55 -7.35 -7.11
CA VAL A 51 4.31 -6.40 -6.27
C VAL A 51 5.75 -6.36 -6.78
N TYR A 52 6.16 -5.22 -7.34
CA TYR A 52 7.51 -5.03 -7.89
C TYR A 52 8.55 -4.62 -6.84
N GLY A 53 8.12 -4.10 -5.69
CA GLY A 53 8.97 -3.70 -4.58
C GLY A 53 8.21 -2.93 -3.52
N PHE A 54 8.77 -2.86 -2.32
CA PHE A 54 8.26 -2.08 -1.18
C PHE A 54 9.44 -1.57 -0.33
N CYS A 55 9.17 -0.58 0.53
CA CYS A 55 10.13 0.02 1.47
C CYS A 55 9.47 0.33 2.80
#